data_AF-A0A1C3P3F8-F1
#
_entry.id   AF-A0A1C3P3F8-F1
#
_cell.length_a   1.000
_cell.length_b   1.000
_cell.length_c   1.000
_cell.angle_alpha   90.00
_cell.angle_beta   90.00
_cell.angle_gamma   90.00
#
_symmetry.space_group_name_H-M   'P 1'
#
loop_
_entity.id
_entity.type
_entity.pdbx_description
1 polymer ?
#
loop_
_entity_poly.entity_id
_entity_poly.type
_entity_poly.pdbx_seq_one_letter_code
_entity_poly.pdbx_strand_id
1 'polypeptide(L)' 'MLAHFGTLTGVPALINTSLNVKGKPISGTPQMAIKCLASSGMDGLLLDGGWWVTK' A
#
# COMPACT_ATOMS: atom_id res chain seq x y z
N MET A 1 10.07 -3.01 -7.71
CA MET A 1 9.04 -1.96 -7.82
C MET A 1 9.59 -0.65 -8.36
N LEU A 2 10.47 0.07 -7.64
CA LEU A 2 10.95 1.41 -8.04
C LEU A 2 11.60 1.49 -9.43
N ALA A 3 12.48 0.54 -9.78
CA ALA A 3 13.11 0.51 -11.11
C ALA A 3 12.08 0.37 -12.25
N HIS A 4 11.11 -0.54 -12.08
CA HIS A 4 10.03 -0.74 -13.05
C HIS A 4 9.14 0.50 -13.15
N PHE A 5 8.81 1.14 -12.02
CA PHE A 5 8.08 2.41 -12.01
C PHE A 5 8.82 3.48 -12.82
N GLY A 6 10.13 3.66 -12.62
CA GLY A 6 10.93 4.60 -13.40
C GLY A 6 11.00 4.25 -14.91
N THR A 7 10.87 2.98 -15.27
CA THR A 7 10.78 2.56 -16.69
C THR A 7 9.47 3.04 -17.33
N LEU A 8 8.39 3.13 -16.55
CA LEU A 8 7.06 3.57 -17.00
C LEU A 8 6.90 5.10 -16.95
N THR A 9 7.49 5.77 -15.96
CA THR A 9 7.21 7.18 -15.68
C THR A 9 8.38 8.12 -15.99
N GLY A 10 9.57 7.58 -16.28
CA GLY A 10 10.80 8.36 -16.45
C GLY A 10 11.45 8.83 -15.14
N VAL A 11 10.77 8.66 -14.00
CA VAL A 11 11.29 9.06 -12.68
C VAL A 11 11.15 7.90 -11.67
N PRO A 12 12.25 7.32 -11.17
CA PRO A 12 12.22 6.15 -10.28
C PRO A 12 11.94 6.55 -8.81
N ALA A 13 10.87 7.30 -8.56
CA ALA A 13 10.52 7.80 -7.22
C ALA A 13 9.04 7.56 -6.88
N LEU A 14 8.77 7.22 -5.62
CA LEU A 14 7.42 7.04 -5.08
C LEU A 14 7.27 7.80 -3.76
N ILE A 15 6.06 8.26 -3.48
CA ILE A 15 5.71 8.75 -2.15
C ILE A 15 5.47 7.54 -1.26
N ASN A 16 6.24 7.44 -0.18
CA ASN A 16 6.04 6.43 0.86
C ASN A 16 5.49 7.11 2.11
N THR A 17 4.37 6.61 2.62
CA THR A 17 3.74 7.10 3.84
C THR A 17 3.31 5.93 4.70
N SER A 18 3.03 6.18 5.98
CA SER A 18 2.56 5.15 6.90
C SER A 18 1.29 4.47 6.40
N LEU A 19 1.26 3.13 6.48
CA LEU A 19 0.06 2.34 6.18
C LEU A 19 -0.92 2.39 7.36
N ASN A 20 -1.66 3.48 7.45
CA ASN A 20 -2.71 3.72 8.43
C ASN A 20 -3.76 4.70 7.90
N VAL A 21 -4.85 4.83 8.64
CA VAL A 21 -5.79 5.96 8.53
C VAL A 21 -5.55 6.93 9.68
N LYS A 22 -5.94 8.20 9.51
CA LYS A 22 -5.72 9.26 10.51
C LYS A 22 -6.20 8.83 11.90
N GLY A 23 -5.34 8.95 12.90
CA GLY A 23 -5.63 8.58 14.29
C GLY A 23 -5.49 7.08 14.61
N LYS A 24 -4.99 6.25 13.68
CA LYS A 24 -4.66 4.83 13.93
C LYS A 24 -3.14 4.60 13.90
N PRO A 25 -2.63 3.61 14.66
CA PRO A 25 -1.24 3.18 14.54
C PRO A 25 -0.96 2.59 13.15
N ILE A 26 0.33 2.48 12.81
CA ILE A 26 0.77 1.77 11.59
C ILE A 26 0.29 0.32 11.66
N SER A 27 -0.18 -0.20 10.52
CA SER A 27 -0.61 -1.60 10.40
C SER A 27 0.56 -2.56 10.61
N GLY A 28 0.45 -3.44 11.61
CA GLY A 28 1.47 -4.44 11.94
C GLY A 28 1.07 -5.90 11.65
N THR A 29 -0.14 -6.14 11.14
CA THR A 29 -0.65 -7.47 10.82
C THR A 29 -1.44 -7.46 9.50
N PRO A 30 -1.55 -8.59 8.78
CA PRO A 30 -2.38 -8.68 7.58
C PRO A 30 -3.82 -8.22 7.81
N GLN A 31 -4.41 -8.59 8.95
CA GLN A 31 -5.78 -8.20 9.32
C GLN A 31 -5.92 -6.69 9.51
N MET A 32 -4.92 -6.02 10.08
CA MET A 32 -4.90 -4.55 10.18
C MET A 32 -4.79 -3.90 8.80
N ALA A 33 -3.94 -4.42 7.93
CA ALA A 33 -3.76 -3.89 6.56
C ALA A 33 -5.06 -4.00 5.74
N ILE A 34 -5.77 -5.13 5.83
CA ILE A 34 -7.07 -5.33 5.18
C ILE A 34 -8.10 -4.32 5.71
N LYS A 35 -8.18 -4.13 7.04
CA LYS A 35 -9.06 -3.12 7.65
C LYS A 35 -8.68 -1.69 7.21
N CYS A 36 -7.39 -1.40 7.06
CA CYS A 36 -6.90 -0.12 6.57
C CYS A 36 -7.32 0.10 5.11
N LEU A 37 -7.19 -0.90 4.23
CA LEU A 37 -7.70 -0.83 2.86
C LEU A 37 -9.21 -0.54 2.87
N ALA A 38 -9.99 -1.33 3.61
CA ALA A 38 -11.45 -1.19 3.67
C ALA A 38 -11.91 0.21 4.12
N SER A 39 -11.19 0.84 5.06
CA SER A 39 -11.55 2.14 5.64
C SER A 39 -10.80 3.35 5.06
N SER A 40 -9.95 3.16 4.06
CA SER A 40 -9.19 4.24 3.39
C SER A 40 -9.69 4.50 1.97
N GLY A 41 -9.11 5.50 1.30
CA GLY A 41 -9.29 5.75 -0.13
C GLY A 41 -8.29 5.02 -1.03
N MET A 42 -7.56 4.01 -0.53
CA MET A 42 -6.61 3.24 -1.36
C MET A 42 -7.36 2.28 -2.29
N ASP A 43 -6.82 2.09 -3.50
CA ASP A 43 -7.41 1.21 -4.52
C ASP A 43 -7.11 -0.27 -4.30
N GLY A 44 -5.98 -0.60 -3.67
CA GLY A 44 -5.57 -1.97 -3.44
C GLY A 44 -4.46 -2.15 -2.40
N LEU A 45 -4.21 -3.42 -2.07
CA LEU A 45 -3.22 -3.87 -1.09
C LEU A 45 -2.46 -5.07 -1.67
N LEU A 46 -1.13 -4.98 -1.67
CA LEU A 46 -0.24 -6.10 -1.94
C LEU A 46 0.41 -6.54 -0.63
N LEU A 47 0.23 -7.80 -0.26
CA LEU A 47 0.87 -8.42 0.91
C LEU A 47 1.99 -9.37 0.47
N ASP A 48 2.88 -9.67 1.42
CA ASP A 48 3.97 -10.62 1.22
C ASP A 48 3.44 -11.99 0.75
N GLY A 49 4.20 -12.67 -0.12
CA GLY A 49 3.75 -13.89 -0.79
C GLY A 49 2.87 -13.66 -2.04
N GLY A 50 2.73 -12.42 -2.51
CA GLY A 50 2.07 -12.10 -3.78
C GLY A 50 0.55 -11.99 -3.70
N TRP A 51 -0.01 -11.82 -2.50
CA TRP A 51 -1.45 -11.65 -2.31
C TRP A 51 -1.88 -10.25 -2.70
N TRP A 52 -2.68 -10.15 -3.77
CA TRP A 52 -3.23 -8.90 -4.29
C TRP A 52 -4.72 -8.79 -3.94
N VAL A 53 -5.11 -7.70 -3.29
CA VAL A 53 -6.49 -7.39 -2.90
C VAL A 53 -6.88 -6.03 -3.45
N THR A 54 -8.03 -5.92 -4.11
CA THR A 54 -8.57 -4.65 -4.62
C THR A 54 -9.90 -4.34 -3.96
N LYS A 55 -10.26 -3.05 -3.95
CA LYS A 55 -11.64 -2.62 -3.66
C LYS A 55 -12.56 -2.79 -4.86
#